data_AF-A0A096HBP8-F1
#
_entry.id   AF-A0A096HBP8-F1
#
_cell.length_a   1.000
_cell.length_b   1.000
_cell.length_c   1.000
_cell.angle_alpha   90.00
_cell.angle_beta   90.00
_cell.angle_gamma   90.00
#
_symmetry.space_group_name_H-M   'P 1'
#
loop_
_entity.id
_entity.type
_entity.pdbx_description
1 polymer ?
#
loop_
_entity_poly.entity_id
_entity_poly.type
_entity_poly.pdbx_seq_one_letter_code
_entity_poly.pdbx_strand_id
1 'polypeptide(L)'
;MSQDDERQRLDGLYHDIFEKDRRGQAIFEDLYKRFAASAKVHCEGGIDAVLQTYRDAARREVVEYIVTRVNRVAGIDDSPGDET
;
A
#
# COMPACT_ATOMS: atom_id res chain seq x y z
N MET A 1 -13.05 -23.49 3.87
CA MET A 1 -12.41 -22.24 4.33
C MET A 1 -13.30 -21.08 3.91
N SER A 2 -13.67 -20.23 4.85
CA SER A 2 -14.38 -18.99 4.54
C SER A 2 -13.46 -18.02 3.77
N GLN A 3 -14.07 -17.10 3.02
CA GLN A 3 -13.36 -15.97 2.42
C GLN A 3 -12.67 -15.10 3.47
N ASP A 4 -13.24 -15.05 4.68
CA ASP A 4 -12.69 -14.28 5.80
C ASP A 4 -11.47 -15.00 6.41
N ASP A 5 -11.53 -16.32 6.56
CA ASP A 5 -10.41 -17.13 7.04
C ASP A 5 -9.19 -16.99 6.12
N GLU A 6 -9.39 -17.04 4.80
CA GLU A 6 -8.31 -16.89 3.82
C GLU A 6 -7.75 -15.47 3.84
N ARG A 7 -8.60 -14.45 3.97
CA ARG A 7 -8.13 -13.06 4.13
C ARG A 7 -7.24 -12.92 5.35
N GLN A 8 -7.67 -13.43 6.50
CA GLN A 8 -6.94 -13.31 7.76
C GLN A 8 -5.63 -14.10 7.74
N ARG A 9 -5.63 -15.27 7.10
CA ARG A 9 -4.41 -16.05 6.84
C ARG A 9 -3.41 -15.28 5.99
N LEU A 10 -3.88 -14.69 4.89
CA LEU A 10 -3.02 -13.91 4.01
C LEU A 10 -2.52 -12.64 4.71
N ASP A 11 -3.32 -11.95 5.53
CA ASP A 11 -2.89 -10.80 6.33
C ASP A 11 -1.69 -11.18 7.23
N GLY A 12 -1.79 -12.33 7.91
CA GLY A 12 -0.68 -12.89 8.70
C GLY A 12 0.59 -13.12 7.88
N LEU A 13 0.46 -13.68 6.66
CA LEU A 13 1.60 -13.90 5.77
C LEU A 13 2.24 -12.58 5.29
N TYR A 14 1.45 -11.57 4.96
CA TYR A 14 1.97 -10.25 4.59
C TYR A 14 2.76 -9.65 5.75
N HIS A 15 2.21 -9.69 6.96
CA HIS A 15 2.89 -9.20 8.16
C HIS A 15 4.20 -9.96 8.43
N ASP A 16 4.20 -11.29 8.41
CA ASP A 16 5.41 -12.07 8.68
C ASP A 16 6.52 -11.81 7.65
N ILE A 17 6.18 -11.62 6.37
CA ILE A 17 7.17 -11.36 5.32
C ILE A 17 7.67 -9.91 5.35
N PHE A 18 6.77 -8.93 5.39
CA PHE A 18 7.13 -7.54 5.17
C PHE A 18 7.46 -6.76 6.45
N GLU A 19 7.00 -7.23 7.62
CA GLU A 19 7.30 -6.61 8.91
C GLU A 19 8.39 -7.35 9.68
N LYS A 20 8.41 -8.69 9.67
CA LYS A 20 9.35 -9.49 10.50
C LYS A 20 10.58 -9.99 9.76
N ASP A 21 10.48 -10.32 8.47
CA ASP A 21 11.62 -10.80 7.68
C ASP A 21 12.41 -9.65 7.05
N ARG A 22 13.69 -9.54 7.40
CA ARG A 22 14.61 -8.51 6.86
C ARG A 22 14.73 -8.53 5.34
N ARG A 23 14.56 -9.70 4.70
CA ARG A 23 14.58 -9.82 3.23
C ARG A 23 13.34 -9.18 2.61
N GLY A 24 12.18 -9.40 3.23
CA GLY A 24 10.93 -8.79 2.80
C GLY A 24 10.95 -7.28 2.98
N GLN A 25 11.49 -6.78 4.11
CA GLN A 25 11.72 -5.35 4.33
C GLN A 25 12.60 -4.73 3.24
N ALA A 26 13.73 -5.36 2.89
CA ALA A 26 14.62 -4.86 1.85
C ALA A 26 13.94 -4.79 0.46
N ILE A 27 13.13 -5.80 0.12
CA ILE A 27 12.34 -5.78 -1.12
C ILE A 27 11.28 -4.69 -1.06
N PHE A 28 10.58 -4.54 0.07
CA PHE A 28 9.57 -3.50 0.24
C PHE A 28 10.16 -2.10 0.07
N GLU A 29 11.34 -1.83 0.63
CA GLU A 29 12.04 -0.55 0.42
C GLU A 29 12.34 -0.28 -1.07
N ASP A 30 12.78 -1.29 -1.83
CA ASP A 30 13.03 -1.16 -3.27
C ASP A 30 11.72 -0.90 -4.04
N LEU A 31 10.65 -1.65 -3.75
CA LEU A 31 9.33 -1.44 -4.34
C LEU A 31 8.79 -0.04 -4.03
N TYR A 32 8.90 0.39 -2.78
CA TYR A 32 8.48 1.72 -2.35
C TYR A 32 9.23 2.81 -3.12
N LYS A 33 10.56 2.73 -3.23
CA LYS A 33 11.37 3.70 -3.98
C LYS A 33 10.98 3.77 -5.46
N ARG A 34 10.66 2.63 -6.09
CA ARG A 34 10.31 2.55 -7.51
C ARG A 34 8.89 3.03 -7.82
N PHE A 35 7.94 2.70 -6.95
CA PHE A 35 6.52 2.77 -7.29
C PHE A 35 5.71 3.74 -6.43
N ALA A 36 6.18 4.08 -5.22
CA ALA A 36 5.45 4.94 -4.29
C ALA A 36 6.15 6.29 -4.03
N ALA A 37 7.48 6.31 -3.91
CA ALA A 37 8.24 7.50 -3.50
C ALA A 37 8.24 8.63 -4.53
N SER A 38 8.03 8.31 -5.81
CA SER A 38 8.05 9.28 -6.91
C SER A 38 6.67 9.83 -7.28
N ALA A 39 5.60 9.39 -6.60
CA ALA A 39 4.26 9.91 -6.86
C ALA A 39 4.21 11.40 -6.51
N LYS A 40 4.10 12.26 -7.52
CA LYS A 40 3.96 13.71 -7.33
C LYS A 40 2.50 14.09 -7.52
N VAL A 41 2.00 14.97 -6.66
CA VAL A 41 0.73 15.65 -6.91
C VAL A 41 0.98 16.61 -8.08
N HIS A 42 0.39 16.32 -9.24
CA HIS A 42 0.50 17.18 -10.42
C HIS A 42 -0.46 18.36 -10.26
N CYS A 43 0.04 19.46 -9.67
CA CYS A 43 -0.72 20.69 -9.46
C CYS A 43 -0.79 21.61 -10.69
N GLU A 44 -0.11 21.25 -11.78
CA GLU A 44 -0.11 22.02 -13.02
C GLU A 44 -1.37 21.65 -13.82
N GLY A 45 -2.40 22.51 -13.81
CA GLY A 45 -3.72 22.18 -14.36
C GLY A 45 -3.72 21.79 -15.85
N GLY A 46 -4.62 20.85 -16.21
CA GLY A 46 -4.82 20.37 -17.59
C GLY A 46 -5.30 18.91 -17.63
N ILE A 47 -5.71 18.42 -18.81
CA ILE A 47 -6.11 17.00 -18.99
C ILE A 47 -4.93 16.05 -18.73
N ASP A 48 -3.71 16.44 -19.11
CA ASP A 48 -2.51 15.63 -18.91
C ASP A 48 -2.19 15.44 -17.41
N ALA A 49 -2.49 16.43 -16.57
CA ALA A 49 -2.30 16.35 -15.12
C ALA A 49 -3.23 15.33 -14.46
N VAL A 50 -4.46 15.19 -14.96
CA VAL A 50 -5.41 14.17 -14.49
C VAL A 50 -4.92 12.78 -14.85
N LEU A 51 -4.49 12.57 -16.11
CA LEU A 51 -3.95 11.29 -16.56
C LEU A 51 -2.68 10.90 -15.78
N GLN A 52 -1.82 11.87 -15.49
CA GLN A 52 -0.59 11.60 -14.75
C GLN A 52 -0.87 11.31 -13.27
N THR A 53 -1.85 11.97 -12.68
CA THR A 53 -2.37 11.65 -11.34
C THR A 53 -2.88 10.21 -11.27
N TYR A 54 -3.69 9.77 -12.24
CA TYR A 54 -4.16 8.37 -12.28
C TYR A 54 -3.02 7.37 -12.45
N ARG A 55 -2.03 7.67 -13.30
CA ARG A 55 -0.86 6.79 -13.50
C ARG A 55 -0.01 6.66 -12.23
N ASP A 56 0.18 7.75 -11.51
CA ASP A 56 0.97 7.75 -10.28
C ASP A 56 0.20 7.07 -9.13
N ALA A 57 -1.12 7.26 -9.04
CA ALA A 57 -1.97 6.55 -8.09
C ALA A 57 -1.97 5.04 -8.35
N ALA A 58 -2.17 4.60 -9.60
CA ALA A 58 -2.16 3.19 -9.97
C ALA A 58 -0.80 2.52 -9.71
N ARG A 59 0.30 3.26 -9.86
CA ARG A 59 1.64 2.77 -9.52
C ARG A 59 1.79 2.48 -8.03
N ARG A 60 1.17 3.30 -7.17
CA ARG A 60 1.31 3.21 -5.71
C ARG A 60 0.35 2.19 -5.06
N GLU A 61 -0.79 1.91 -5.69
CA GLU A 61 -1.87 1.06 -5.17
C GLU A 61 -1.38 -0.31 -4.65
N VAL A 62 -0.45 -0.96 -5.36
CA VAL A 62 0.09 -2.27 -4.94
C VAL A 62 0.92 -2.17 -3.65
N VAL A 63 1.68 -1.09 -3.50
CA VAL A 63 2.49 -0.85 -2.30
C VAL A 63 1.59 -0.52 -1.11
N GLU A 64 0.56 0.30 -1.33
CA GLU A 64 -0.47 0.59 -0.31
C GLU A 64 -1.19 -0.67 0.13
N TYR A 65 -1.56 -1.54 -0.82
CA TYR A 65 -2.22 -2.80 -0.51
C TYR A 65 -1.37 -3.63 0.46
N ILE A 66 -0.07 -3.79 0.20
CA ILE A 66 0.84 -4.51 1.11
C ILE A 66 0.80 -3.90 2.52
N VAL A 67 0.94 -2.57 2.62
CA VAL A 67 0.91 -1.84 3.91
C VAL A 67 -0.41 -2.08 4.63
N THR A 68 -1.55 -1.96 3.95
CA THR A 68 -2.87 -2.20 4.54
C THR A 68 -2.99 -3.62 5.11
N ARG A 69 -2.48 -4.64 4.41
CA ARG A 69 -2.51 -6.04 4.90
C ARG A 69 -1.67 -6.22 6.16
N VAL A 70 -0.48 -5.60 6.20
CA VAL A 70 0.40 -5.60 7.37
C VAL A 70 -0.26 -4.89 8.56
N ASN A 71 -0.83 -3.70 8.34
CA ASN A 71 -1.45 -2.87 9.38
C ASN A 71 -2.67 -3.55 10.02
N ARG A 72 -3.47 -4.29 9.24
CA ARG A 72 -4.61 -5.09 9.75
C ARG A 72 -4.21 -6.11 10.83
N VAL A 73 -3.01 -6.68 10.76
CA VAL A 73 -2.50 -7.61 11.78
C VAL A 73 -2.02 -6.87 13.02
N ALA A 74 -1.42 -5.69 12.84
CA ALA A 74 -0.94 -4.84 13.93
C ALA A 74 -2.08 -4.15 14.71
N GLY A 75 -3.33 -4.28 14.24
CA GLY A 75 -4.48 -3.56 14.81
C GLY A 75 -4.43 -2.06 14.55
N ILE A 76 -3.61 -1.62 13.58
CA ILE A 76 -3.56 -0.25 13.11
C ILE A 76 -4.68 -0.10 12.09
N ASP A 77 -5.80 0.47 12.54
CA ASP A 77 -6.93 0.78 11.68
C ASP A 77 -6.57 2.04 10.87
N ASP A 78 -6.17 1.86 9.60
CA ASP A 78 -6.02 2.95 8.61
C ASP A 78 -7.40 3.43 8.12
N SER A 79 -8.41 3.46 8.99
CA SER A 79 -9.64 4.19 8.68
C SER A 79 -9.23 5.65 8.50
N PRO A 80 -9.36 6.24 7.28
CA PRO A 80 -9.16 7.66 7.13
C PRO A 80 -10.16 8.31 8.08
N GLY A 81 -9.64 9.04 9.07
CA GLY A 81 -10.45 9.60 10.15
C GLY A 81 -11.73 10.22 9.59
N ASP A 82 -12.86 9.72 10.07
CA ASP A 82 -14.14 10.40 9.95
C ASP A 82 -14.04 11.66 10.81
N GLU A 83 -13.40 12.71 10.27
CA GLU A 83 -13.43 14.06 10.83
C GLU A 83 -14.80 14.67 10.49
N THR A 84 -15.82 14.32 11.28
CA THR A 84 -17.07 15.08 11.41
C THR A 84 -16.88 16.34 12.24
#